data_AF-A0A351SGV6-F1
#
_entry.id   AF-A0A351SGV6-F1
#
_cell.length_a   1.000
_cell.length_b   1.000
_cell.length_c   1.000
_cell.angle_alpha   90.00
_cell.angle_beta   90.00
_cell.angle_gamma   90.00
#
_symmetry.space_group_name_H-M   'P 1'
#
loop_
_entity.id
_entity.type
_entity.pdbx_description
1 polymer ?
#
loop_
_entity_poly.entity_id
_entity_poly.type
_entity_poly.pdbx_seq_one_letter_code
_entity_poly.pdbx_strand_id
1 'polypeptide(L)'
;NITAEINGEEPTAQGSWNAICLADMGDTGIAFVAIPQIPPRNVTWFKKGKWVHLAKVAYEKYFLRKVKKGSTEPVYEKYILKLMGINRLEP
;
A
#
# COMPACT_ATOMS: atom_id res chain seq x y z
N ASN A 1 -11.85 -0.75 15.00
CA ASN A 1 -11.74 -1.29 16.37
C ASN A 1 -12.02 -0.21 17.40
N ILE A 2 -11.19 0.83 17.61
CA ILE A 2 -11.49 1.92 18.57
C ILE A 2 -12.92 2.50 18.39
N THR A 3 -13.29 2.90 17.16
CA THR A 3 -14.64 3.43 16.89
C THR A 3 -15.76 2.41 17.17
N ALA A 4 -15.52 1.12 16.89
CA ALA A 4 -16.50 0.06 17.13
C ALA A 4 -16.72 -0.11 18.65
N GLU A 5 -15.64 -0.16 19.43
CA GLU A 5 -15.70 -0.26 20.89
C GLU A 5 -16.39 0.97 21.52
N ILE A 6 -16.12 2.17 21.02
CA ILE A 6 -16.81 3.39 21.46
C ILE A 6 -18.33 3.29 21.20
N ASN A 7 -18.74 2.63 20.12
CA ASN A 7 -20.13 2.42 19.76
C ASN A 7 -20.76 1.18 20.44
N GLY A 8 -20.01 0.46 21.28
CA GLY A 8 -20.46 -0.78 21.92
C GLY A 8 -20.54 -1.99 20.98
N GLU A 9 -19.88 -1.92 19.82
CA GLU A 9 -19.80 -2.99 18.83
C GLU A 9 -18.53 -3.84 19.02
N GLU A 10 -18.57 -5.10 18.60
CA GLU A 10 -17.38 -5.97 18.63
C GLU A 10 -16.33 -5.53 17.57
N PRO A 11 -15.04 -5.46 17.93
CA PRO A 11 -13.99 -5.07 16.99
C PRO A 11 -13.66 -6.19 16.00
N THR A 12 -14.00 -5.98 14.72
CA THR A 12 -13.80 -6.99 13.65
C THR A 12 -12.71 -6.63 12.64
N ALA A 13 -12.12 -5.43 12.69
CA ALA A 13 -11.17 -5.01 11.67
C ALA A 13 -9.79 -5.65 11.87
N GLN A 14 -9.41 -6.54 10.96
CA GLN A 14 -8.09 -7.17 10.89
C GLN A 14 -7.30 -6.64 9.68
N GLY A 15 -6.02 -6.30 9.87
CA GLY A 15 -5.17 -5.83 8.78
C GLY A 15 -4.68 -6.98 7.91
N SER A 16 -4.73 -6.82 6.59
CA SER A 16 -4.18 -7.81 5.65
C SER A 16 -2.68 -7.57 5.45
N TRP A 17 -1.91 -8.65 5.40
CA TRP A 17 -0.45 -8.61 5.30
C TRP A 17 0.04 -8.46 3.86
N ASN A 18 -0.05 -7.26 3.26
CA ASN A 18 0.39 -7.00 1.88
C ASN A 18 1.54 -6.00 1.83
N ALA A 19 2.48 -6.16 0.89
CA ALA A 19 3.63 -5.28 0.75
C ALA A 19 3.89 -4.87 -0.71
N ILE A 20 4.15 -3.58 -0.93
CA ILE A 20 4.69 -3.02 -2.17
C ILE A 20 5.98 -2.28 -1.82
N CYS A 21 7.09 -2.69 -2.44
CA CYS A 21 8.40 -2.08 -2.23
C CYS A 21 8.92 -1.50 -3.54
N LEU A 22 9.31 -0.22 -3.52
CA LEU A 22 10.04 0.44 -4.60
C LEU A 22 11.47 0.72 -4.12
N ALA A 23 12.44 0.04 -4.72
CA ALA A 23 13.86 0.22 -4.50
C ALA A 23 14.46 1.02 -5.67
N ASP A 24 15.11 2.13 -5.35
CA ASP A 24 15.65 3.07 -6.33
C ASP A 24 17.18 3.00 -6.36
N MET A 25 17.76 3.00 -7.57
CA MET A 25 19.19 2.88 -7.82
C MET A 25 19.73 4.08 -8.62
N GLY A 26 19.00 5.20 -8.64
CA GLY A 26 19.38 6.42 -9.37
C GLY A 26 18.65 6.51 -10.71
N ASP A 27 19.17 5.89 -11.77
CA ASP A 27 18.54 5.93 -13.10
C ASP A 27 17.58 4.76 -13.38
N THR A 28 17.59 3.75 -12.50
CA THR A 28 16.78 2.55 -12.59
C THR A 28 16.27 2.17 -11.21
N GLY A 29 15.28 1.28 -11.15
CA GLY A 29 14.85 0.71 -9.87
C GLY A 29 14.16 -0.62 -10.04
N ILE A 30 13.75 -1.16 -8.89
CA ILE A 30 13.07 -2.43 -8.73
C ILE A 30 11.76 -2.20 -7.98
N ALA A 31 10.64 -2.61 -8.57
CA ALA A 31 9.35 -2.70 -7.91
C ALA A 31 9.06 -4.16 -7.54
N PHE A 32 8.68 -4.40 -6.29
CA PHE A 32 8.33 -5.70 -5.77
C PHE A 32 6.96 -5.65 -5.08
N VAL A 33 6.10 -6.62 -5.36
CA VAL A 33 4.78 -6.79 -4.75
C VAL A 33 4.68 -8.19 -4.15
N ALA A 34 4.31 -8.26 -2.87
CA ALA A 34 4.10 -9.49 -2.11
C ALA A 34 2.74 -9.50 -1.42
N ILE A 35 1.93 -10.50 -1.74
CA ILE A 35 0.58 -10.70 -1.19
C ILE A 35 0.42 -12.20 -0.88
N PRO A 36 0.33 -12.62 0.39
CA PRO A 36 0.75 -11.89 1.58
C PRO A 36 2.28 -11.67 1.64
N GLN A 37 2.74 -10.83 2.58
CA GLN A 37 4.16 -10.57 2.83
C GLN A 37 4.89 -11.83 3.33
N ILE A 38 4.29 -12.55 4.29
CA ILE A 38 4.82 -13.79 4.88
C ILE A 38 4.46 -14.98 3.98
N PRO A 39 5.41 -15.86 3.62
CA PRO A 39 5.13 -17.07 2.83
C PRO A 39 4.16 -18.05 3.52
N PRO A 40 3.41 -18.90 2.78
CA PRO A 40 3.35 -19.00 1.32
C PRO A 40 2.57 -17.83 0.68
N ARG A 41 3.08 -17.32 -0.46
CA ARG A 41 2.54 -16.11 -1.10
C ARG A 41 1.65 -16.46 -2.30
N ASN A 42 0.54 -15.74 -2.45
CA ASN A 42 -0.35 -15.84 -3.61
C ASN A 42 0.20 -15.05 -4.80
N VAL A 43 0.81 -13.88 -4.53
CA VAL A 43 1.41 -13.02 -5.54
C VAL A 43 2.84 -12.67 -5.13
N THR A 44 3.78 -13.04 -6.00
CA THR A 44 5.17 -12.56 -5.96
C THR A 44 5.52 -11.98 -7.31
N TRP A 45 5.56 -10.66 -7.39
CA TRP A 45 5.88 -9.97 -8.63
C TRP A 45 7.08 -9.05 -8.42
N PHE A 46 7.99 -9.09 -9.38
CA PHE A 46 9.21 -8.30 -9.38
C PHE A 46 9.45 -7.73 -10.78
N LYS A 47 9.62 -6.41 -10.89
CA LYS A 47 10.03 -5.77 -12.14
C LYS A 47 11.13 -4.75 -11.92
N LYS A 48 12.14 -4.82 -12.77
CA LYS A 48 13.18 -3.80 -12.90
C LYS A 48 12.83 -2.84 -14.03
N GLY A 49 13.08 -1.55 -13.85
CA GLY A 49 12.93 -0.57 -14.92
C GLY A 49 13.23 0.87 -14.49
N LYS A 50 13.47 1.74 -15.48
CA LYS A 50 13.66 3.19 -15.25
C LYS A 50 12.42 3.86 -14.67
N TRP A 51 11.24 3.37 -15.03
CA TRP A 51 9.96 3.87 -14.52
C TRP A 51 9.84 3.76 -12.99
N VAL A 52 10.57 2.83 -12.35
CA VAL A 52 10.54 2.65 -10.90
C VAL A 52 11.12 3.85 -10.16
N HIS A 53 12.19 4.46 -10.69
CA HIS A 53 12.77 5.68 -10.13
C HIS A 53 11.73 6.81 -10.11
N LEU A 54 11.07 7.03 -11.25
CA LEU A 54 10.00 8.04 -11.36
C LEU A 54 8.83 7.74 -10.42
N ALA A 55 8.44 6.46 -10.30
CA ALA A 55 7.39 6.03 -9.38
C ALA A 55 7.76 6.31 -7.91
N LYS A 56 9.01 6.06 -7.51
CA LYS A 56 9.51 6.35 -6.15
C LYS A 56 9.43 7.84 -5.82
N VAL A 57 9.98 8.69 -6.69
CA VAL A 57 9.97 10.15 -6.51
C VAL A 57 8.54 10.69 -6.47
N ALA A 58 7.64 10.18 -7.33
CA ALA A 58 6.24 10.57 -7.34
C ALA A 58 5.54 10.19 -6.02
N TYR A 59 5.77 8.96 -5.52
CA TYR A 59 5.19 8.49 -4.26
C TYR A 59 5.65 9.32 -3.07
N GLU A 60 6.93 9.71 -3.00
CA GLU A 60 7.45 10.54 -1.90
C GLU A 60 6.79 11.92 -1.86
N LYS A 61 6.70 12.61 -3.01
CA LYS A 61 6.02 13.91 -3.12
C LYS A 61 4.54 13.79 -2.78
N TYR A 62 3.89 12.74 -3.26
CA TYR A 62 2.50 12.44 -2.99
C TYR A 62 2.24 12.23 -1.48
N PHE A 63 3.02 11.35 -0.85
CA PHE A 63 2.89 11.00 0.57
C PHE A 63 3.14 12.22 1.46
N LEU A 64 4.18 13.02 1.18
CA LEU A 64 4.44 14.24 1.94
C LEU A 64 3.32 15.29 1.78
N ARG A 65 2.77 15.45 0.57
CA ARG A 65 1.62 16.34 0.33
C ARG A 65 0.38 15.85 1.10
N LYS A 66 0.17 14.54 1.16
CA LYS A 66 -0.92 13.90 1.89
C LYS A 66 -0.82 14.19 3.40
N VAL A 67 0.36 14.00 3.99
CA VAL A 67 0.65 14.36 5.40
C VAL A 67 0.38 15.85 5.65
N LYS A 68 0.90 16.75 4.81
CA LYS A 68 0.70 18.21 4.95
C LYS A 68 -0.77 18.64 4.85
N LYS A 69 -1.60 17.90 4.11
CA LYS A 69 -3.03 18.18 3.95
C LYS A 69 -3.91 17.55 5.03
N GLY A 70 -3.36 16.69 5.90
CA GLY A 70 -4.12 15.99 6.93
C GLY A 70 -5.13 14.97 6.39
N SER A 71 -5.00 14.54 5.14
CA SER A 71 -5.87 13.51 4.54
C SER A 71 -5.16 12.17 4.63
N THR A 72 -5.72 11.20 5.36
CA THR A 72 -5.08 9.89 5.58
C THR A 72 -5.45 8.85 4.52
N GLU A 73 -6.59 8.99 3.84
CA GLU A 73 -7.07 8.04 2.84
C GLU A 73 -7.87 8.74 1.74
N PRO A 74 -7.21 9.24 0.70
CA PRO A 74 -7.94 9.67 -0.46
C PRO A 74 -8.61 8.47 -1.14
N VAL A 75 -9.87 8.66 -1.51
CA VAL A 75 -10.76 7.64 -2.07
C VAL A 75 -10.12 6.91 -3.26
N TYR A 76 -9.39 7.63 -4.13
CA TYR A 76 -8.74 7.04 -5.29
C TYR A 76 -7.64 6.03 -4.93
N GLU A 77 -6.88 6.23 -3.85
CA GLU A 77 -5.80 5.33 -3.44
C GLU A 77 -6.38 3.97 -3.03
N LYS A 78 -7.49 4.00 -2.26
CA LYS A 78 -8.24 2.82 -1.87
C LYS A 78 -8.77 2.05 -3.08
N TYR A 79 -9.32 2.75 -4.07
CA TYR A 79 -9.81 2.10 -5.30
C TYR A 79 -8.68 1.47 -6.12
N ILE A 80 -7.58 2.19 -6.32
CA ILE A 80 -6.44 1.68 -7.10
C ILE A 80 -5.81 0.45 -6.43
N LEU A 81 -5.59 0.48 -5.11
CA LEU A 81 -5.06 -0.65 -4.36
C LEU A 81 -6.01 -1.86 -4.41
N LYS A 82 -7.32 -1.62 -4.26
CA LYS A 82 -8.34 -2.67 -4.35
C LYS A 82 -8.39 -3.32 -5.74
N LEU A 83 -8.25 -2.53 -6.81
CA LEU A 83 -8.16 -3.04 -8.19
C LEU A 83 -6.90 -3.89 -8.42
N MET A 84 -5.81 -3.62 -7.71
CA MET A 84 -4.60 -4.44 -7.72
C MET A 84 -4.68 -5.67 -6.79
N GLY A 85 -5.84 -5.95 -6.20
CA GLY A 85 -6.04 -7.07 -5.26
C GLY A 85 -5.45 -6.83 -3.86
N ILE A 86 -5.03 -5.60 -3.56
CA ILE A 86 -4.44 -5.21 -2.29
C ILE A 86 -5.52 -4.54 -1.46
N ASN A 87 -6.21 -5.35 -0.66
CA ASN A 87 -7.05 -4.82 0.42
C ASN A 87 -6.13 -4.39 1.58
N ARG A 88 -6.64 -3.50 2.45
CA ARG A 88 -5.95 -3.10 3.69
C ARG A 88 -6.45 -3.90 4.89
N LEU A 89 -7.75 -4.20 4.90
CA LEU A 89 -8.38 -5.02 5.91
C LEU A 89 -8.76 -6.36 5.28
N GLU A 90 -8.63 -7.42 6.07
CA GLU A 90 -9.20 -8.72 5.73
C GLU A 90 -10.74 -8.60 5.67
N PRO A 91 -11.37 -9.31 4.73
CA PRO A 91 -12.83 -9.34 4.62
C PRO A 91 -13.50 -10.01 5.82
#